data_AF-R9H556-F1
#
_entry.id   AF-R9H556-F1
#
_cell.length_a   1.000
_cell.length_b   1.000
_cell.length_c   1.000
_cell.angle_alpha   90.00
_cell.angle_beta   90.00
_cell.angle_gamma   90.00
#
_symmetry.space_group_name_H-M   'P 1'
#
loop_
_entity.id
_entity.type
_entity.pdbx_description
1 polymer ?
#
loop_
_entity_poly.entity_id
_entity_poly.type
_entity_poly.pdbx_seq_one_letter_code
_entity_poly.pdbx_strand_id
1 'polypeptide(L)'
;MKKGGWLMKKGYILWLLISVISLPVVAQNIIYSNLKELMVQDGDTLAVLRVEKRSRSQILLTGGADYRITAGNDESMCRQLKKRCFAVRTSEGDLFINCRKLRYKKMRFGAWYAPAVQLGKNIYFCAMPLGSVIGGTFAEEDDVKLGGNVGDALAASSLVTKRVCYELNGETGKIDFVGKEKMAQLLEKHPEWKKAYLTKDSQEAKHTFKYLQMLCGEQQKE
;
A
#
# COMPACT_ATOMS: atom_id res chain seq x y z
N MET A 1 -42.79 57.04 -1.44
CA MET A 1 -43.21 55.61 -1.52
C MET A 1 -42.57 54.98 -2.76
N LYS A 2 -41.58 54.10 -2.58
CA LYS A 2 -41.23 52.90 -3.38
C LYS A 2 -39.77 52.52 -3.10
N LYS A 3 -39.64 51.63 -2.11
CA LYS A 3 -38.43 50.94 -1.68
C LYS A 3 -38.08 49.82 -2.66
N GLY A 4 -36.79 49.48 -2.70
CA GLY A 4 -36.34 48.09 -2.78
C GLY A 4 -36.30 47.47 -4.17
N GLY A 5 -35.09 47.31 -4.72
CA GLY A 5 -34.90 46.48 -5.92
C GLY A 5 -33.45 46.23 -6.32
N TRP A 6 -32.51 47.04 -5.85
CA TRP A 6 -31.12 46.99 -6.31
C TRP A 6 -30.10 46.39 -5.32
N LEU A 7 -30.57 45.84 -4.19
CA LEU A 7 -29.68 45.19 -3.20
C LEU A 7 -29.75 43.64 -3.24
N MET A 8 -30.75 43.06 -3.89
CA MET A 8 -31.02 41.61 -3.84
C MET A 8 -30.21 40.79 -4.87
N LYS A 9 -29.75 41.39 -5.98
CA LYS A 9 -29.04 40.63 -7.03
C LYS A 9 -27.56 40.39 -6.72
N LYS A 10 -26.89 41.32 -6.03
CA LYS A 10 -25.46 41.19 -5.67
C LYS A 10 -25.23 40.25 -4.47
N GLY A 11 -26.15 40.24 -3.51
CA GLY A 11 -26.10 39.31 -2.37
C GLY A 11 -26.31 37.85 -2.79
N TYR A 12 -27.19 37.59 -3.76
CA TYR A 12 -27.46 36.24 -4.28
C TYR A 12 -26.27 35.66 -5.04
N ILE A 13 -25.56 36.49 -5.82
CA ILE A 13 -24.33 36.08 -6.52
C ILE A 13 -23.21 35.79 -5.52
N LEU A 14 -23.09 36.59 -4.45
CA LEU A 14 -22.10 36.36 -3.40
C LEU A 14 -22.39 35.06 -2.61
N TRP A 15 -23.66 34.76 -2.34
CA TRP A 15 -24.06 33.48 -1.72
C TRP A 15 -23.82 32.27 -2.62
N LEU A 16 -24.05 32.39 -3.94
CA LEU A 16 -23.71 31.35 -4.91
C LEU A 16 -22.20 31.07 -4.94
N LEU A 17 -21.36 32.11 -4.93
CA LEU A 17 -19.90 31.97 -4.91
C LEU A 17 -19.39 31.28 -3.63
N ILE A 18 -20.02 31.54 -2.48
CA ILE A 18 -19.67 30.88 -1.21
C ILE A 18 -20.13 29.40 -1.20
N SER A 19 -21.27 29.09 -1.83
CA SER A 19 -21.74 27.70 -1.94
C SER A 19 -20.86 26.80 -2.81
N VAL A 20 -20.18 27.36 -3.83
CA VAL A 20 -19.28 26.60 -4.71
C VAL A 20 -17.98 26.19 -3.99
N ILE A 21 -17.54 26.96 -3.00
CA ILE A 21 -16.35 26.66 -2.18
C ILE A 21 -16.64 25.56 -1.13
N SER A 22 -17.92 25.27 -0.89
CA SER A 22 -18.36 24.28 0.11
C SER A 22 -18.57 22.88 -0.47
N LEU A 23 -18.25 22.66 -1.76
CA LEU A 23 -18.22 21.30 -2.28
C LEU A 23 -17.17 20.54 -1.46
N PRO A 24 -17.54 19.45 -0.77
CA PRO A 24 -16.52 18.57 -0.20
C PRO A 24 -15.64 18.20 -1.39
N VAL A 25 -14.34 18.45 -1.28
CA VAL A 25 -13.36 17.81 -2.15
C VAL A 25 -13.62 16.33 -1.95
N VAL A 26 -14.45 15.74 -2.82
CA VAL A 26 -14.71 14.31 -2.79
C VAL A 26 -13.34 13.73 -3.08
N ALA A 27 -12.71 13.15 -2.07
CA ALA A 27 -11.40 12.54 -2.24
C ALA A 27 -11.55 11.51 -3.38
N GLN A 28 -10.92 11.78 -4.51
CA GLN A 28 -11.00 10.92 -5.69
C GLN A 28 -9.95 9.83 -5.55
N ASN A 29 -10.22 8.63 -6.08
CA ASN A 29 -9.19 7.62 -6.18
C ASN A 29 -8.17 8.08 -7.22
N ILE A 30 -6.88 7.90 -6.94
CA ILE A 30 -5.79 8.32 -7.84
C ILE A 30 -5.01 7.09 -8.29
N ILE A 31 -4.69 7.04 -9.58
CA ILE A 31 -3.94 5.96 -10.20
C ILE A 31 -2.62 6.55 -10.71
N TYR A 32 -1.53 5.85 -10.40
CA TYR A 32 -0.19 6.22 -10.85
C TYR A 32 0.33 5.18 -11.82
N SER A 33 0.81 5.62 -12.98
CA SER A 33 1.35 4.73 -14.01
C SER A 33 2.78 4.32 -13.75
N ASN A 34 3.55 5.13 -13.00
CA ASN A 34 4.93 4.84 -12.64
C ASN A 34 5.31 5.41 -11.25
N LEU A 35 6.54 5.09 -10.79
CA LEU A 35 7.05 5.54 -9.51
C LEU A 35 7.25 7.06 -9.44
N LYS A 36 7.69 7.69 -10.53
CA LYS A 36 7.96 9.13 -10.57
C LYS A 36 6.67 9.92 -10.32
N GLU A 37 5.61 9.57 -11.04
CA GLU A 37 4.24 10.10 -10.86
C GLU A 37 3.76 9.95 -9.41
N LEU A 38 3.92 8.76 -8.83
CA LEU A 38 3.55 8.52 -7.43
C LEU A 38 4.31 9.43 -6.46
N MET A 39 5.62 9.65 -6.68
CA MET A 39 6.43 10.46 -5.78
C MET A 39 6.08 11.95 -5.85
N VAL A 40 5.66 12.46 -7.01
CA VAL A 40 5.20 13.85 -7.17
C VAL A 40 3.69 14.03 -6.97
N GLN A 41 2.97 12.93 -6.66
CA GLN A 41 1.52 12.88 -6.51
C GLN A 41 0.74 13.37 -7.74
N ASP A 42 1.30 13.15 -8.93
CA ASP A 42 0.70 13.46 -10.22
C ASP A 42 0.13 12.18 -10.81
N GLY A 43 -1.19 12.02 -10.79
CA GLY A 43 -1.85 10.78 -11.20
C GLY A 43 -3.28 11.00 -11.69
N ASP A 44 -3.80 10.00 -12.40
CA ASP A 44 -5.12 10.04 -13.00
C ASP A 44 -6.20 9.76 -11.96
N THR A 45 -7.25 10.58 -11.93
CA THR A 45 -8.37 10.39 -11.02
C THR A 45 -9.37 9.36 -11.56
N LEU A 46 -9.86 8.49 -10.69
CA LEU A 46 -10.88 7.49 -11.00
C LEU A 46 -12.06 7.57 -10.03
N ALA A 47 -13.26 7.67 -10.59
CA ALA A 47 -14.50 7.81 -9.82
C ALA A 47 -14.88 6.52 -9.07
N VAL A 48 -14.72 5.35 -9.69
CA VAL A 48 -15.13 4.06 -9.12
C VAL A 48 -13.94 3.13 -9.01
N LEU A 49 -13.55 2.81 -7.78
CA LEU A 49 -12.51 1.85 -7.47
C LEU A 49 -13.02 0.86 -6.42
N ARG A 50 -12.82 -0.43 -6.66
CA ARG A 50 -13.12 -1.48 -5.69
C ARG A 50 -11.82 -2.18 -5.29
N VAL A 51 -11.52 -2.15 -4.01
CA VAL A 51 -10.39 -2.86 -3.41
C VAL A 51 -10.94 -4.08 -2.68
N GLU A 52 -10.55 -5.27 -3.12
CA GLU A 52 -11.00 -6.55 -2.56
C GLU A 52 -9.81 -7.32 -2.00
N LYS A 53 -9.87 -7.68 -0.72
CA LYS A 53 -8.88 -8.56 -0.10
C LYS A 53 -9.12 -10.00 -0.54
N ARG A 54 -8.10 -10.63 -1.10
CA ARG A 54 -8.13 -12.01 -1.58
C ARG A 54 -8.14 -12.99 -0.43
N SER A 55 -8.81 -14.13 -0.63
CA SER A 55 -8.82 -15.20 0.36
C SER A 55 -7.46 -15.92 0.43
N ARG A 56 -7.18 -16.58 1.56
CA ARG A 56 -5.98 -17.41 1.72
C ARG A 56 -5.91 -18.50 0.65
N SER A 57 -7.02 -19.15 0.33
CA SER A 57 -7.08 -20.18 -0.71
C SER A 57 -6.72 -19.64 -2.10
N GLN A 58 -7.22 -18.46 -2.47
CA GLN A 58 -6.87 -17.83 -3.73
C GLN A 58 -5.37 -17.49 -3.81
N ILE A 59 -4.81 -16.97 -2.70
CA ILE A 59 -3.39 -16.65 -2.60
C ILE A 59 -2.55 -17.92 -2.71
N LEU A 60 -2.95 -19.01 -2.05
CA LEU A 60 -2.26 -20.30 -2.11
C LEU A 60 -2.22 -20.86 -3.54
N LEU A 61 -3.34 -20.76 -4.25
CA LEU A 61 -3.49 -21.35 -5.60
C LEU A 61 -2.78 -20.55 -6.70
N THR A 62 -2.79 -19.22 -6.64
CA THR A 62 -2.24 -18.38 -7.74
C THR A 62 -1.04 -17.54 -7.34
N GLY A 63 -0.65 -17.57 -6.07
CA GLY A 63 0.38 -16.69 -5.51
C GLY A 63 0.04 -15.19 -5.60
N GLY A 64 1.08 -14.38 -5.40
CA GLY A 64 1.05 -12.93 -5.50
C GLY A 64 0.55 -12.23 -4.24
N ALA A 65 0.16 -10.97 -4.41
CA ALA A 65 -0.22 -10.09 -3.32
C ALA A 65 -1.69 -10.21 -2.91
N ASP A 66 -2.06 -9.45 -1.88
CA ASP A 66 -3.27 -9.63 -1.08
C ASP A 66 -4.51 -8.96 -1.67
N TYR A 67 -4.36 -7.91 -2.47
CA TYR A 67 -5.48 -7.09 -2.90
C TYR A 67 -5.70 -7.16 -4.41
N ARG A 68 -6.95 -7.38 -4.80
CA ARG A 68 -7.44 -7.20 -6.15
C ARG A 68 -8.09 -5.82 -6.25
N ILE A 69 -7.71 -5.05 -7.25
CA ILE A 69 -8.28 -3.74 -7.50
C ILE A 69 -8.97 -3.74 -8.87
N THR A 70 -10.21 -3.29 -8.91
CA THR A 70 -11.05 -3.21 -10.12
C THR A 70 -11.75 -1.85 -10.24
N ALA A 71 -12.17 -1.51 -11.45
CA ALA A 71 -12.86 -0.25 -11.79
C ALA A 71 -14.31 -0.53 -12.20
N GLY A 72 -15.11 -1.11 -11.29
CA GLY A 72 -16.50 -1.49 -11.59
C GLY A 72 -16.61 -2.49 -12.75
N ASN A 73 -17.46 -2.19 -13.73
CA ASN A 73 -17.72 -3.02 -14.91
C ASN A 73 -16.85 -2.66 -16.13
N ASP A 74 -15.94 -1.69 -16.01
CA ASP A 74 -15.06 -1.30 -17.11
C ASP A 74 -13.89 -2.29 -17.24
N GLU A 75 -14.02 -3.25 -18.16
CA GLU A 75 -13.01 -4.26 -18.41
C GLU A 75 -11.68 -3.68 -18.91
N SER A 76 -11.71 -2.60 -19.70
CA SER A 76 -10.52 -1.94 -20.23
C SER A 76 -9.71 -1.32 -19.09
N MET A 77 -10.39 -0.59 -18.20
CA MET A 77 -9.77 -0.01 -17.02
C MET A 77 -9.30 -1.09 -16.04
N CYS A 78 -10.06 -2.16 -15.84
CA CYS A 78 -9.61 -3.30 -15.04
C CYS A 78 -8.32 -3.93 -15.62
N ARG A 79 -8.22 -4.03 -16.94
CA ARG A 79 -7.01 -4.51 -17.63
C ARG A 79 -5.84 -3.53 -17.47
N GLN A 80 -6.09 -2.23 -17.52
CA GLN A 80 -5.09 -1.19 -17.28
C GLN A 80 -4.57 -1.23 -15.83
N LEU A 81 -5.47 -1.28 -14.85
CA LEU A 81 -5.13 -1.47 -13.43
C LEU A 81 -4.30 -2.72 -13.22
N LYS A 82 -4.64 -3.84 -13.85
CA LYS A 82 -3.88 -5.09 -13.66
C LYS A 82 -2.49 -5.07 -14.33
N LYS A 83 -2.36 -4.49 -15.53
CA LYS A 83 -1.16 -4.65 -16.37
C LYS A 83 -0.24 -3.44 -16.40
N ARG A 84 -0.79 -2.21 -16.36
CA ARG A 84 -0.05 -0.97 -16.62
C ARG A 84 0.16 -0.14 -15.37
N CYS A 85 -0.87 0.01 -14.55
CA CYS A 85 -0.81 0.77 -13.30
C CYS A 85 0.31 0.28 -12.37
N PHE A 86 0.99 1.24 -11.76
CA PHE A 86 2.04 1.04 -10.77
C PHE A 86 1.49 1.08 -9.34
N ALA A 87 0.67 2.08 -9.01
CA ALA A 87 0.09 2.22 -7.68
C ALA A 87 -1.29 2.89 -7.75
N VAL A 88 -2.09 2.68 -6.72
CA VAL A 88 -3.42 3.27 -6.56
C VAL A 88 -3.53 3.83 -5.16
N ARG A 89 -4.04 5.06 -5.04
CA ARG A 89 -4.44 5.68 -3.77
C ARG A 89 -5.95 5.75 -3.73
N THR A 90 -6.56 5.23 -2.67
CA THR A 90 -8.01 5.30 -2.49
C THR A 90 -8.43 6.70 -2.05
N SER A 91 -9.73 6.99 -2.16
CA SER A 91 -10.35 8.18 -1.57
C SER A 91 -10.10 8.31 -0.06
N GLU A 92 -9.91 7.20 0.64
CA GLU A 92 -9.64 7.16 2.08
C GLU A 92 -8.16 7.48 2.41
N GLY A 93 -7.30 7.55 1.39
CA GLY A 93 -5.85 7.80 1.54
C GLY A 93 -4.99 6.54 1.56
N ASP A 94 -5.59 5.34 1.53
CA ASP A 94 -4.84 4.09 1.50
C ASP A 94 -4.07 3.93 0.20
N LEU A 95 -2.79 3.58 0.30
CA LEU A 95 -1.92 3.36 -0.84
C LEU A 95 -1.73 1.86 -1.10
N PHE A 96 -1.89 1.47 -2.36
CA PHE A 96 -1.68 0.12 -2.84
C PHE A 96 -0.69 0.11 -4.01
N ILE A 97 0.31 -0.77 -3.96
CA ILE A 97 1.33 -0.89 -5.00
C ILE A 97 1.19 -2.19 -5.79
N ASN A 98 1.34 -2.12 -7.10
CA ASN A 98 1.24 -3.29 -7.97
C ASN A 98 2.52 -4.13 -7.92
N CYS A 99 2.46 -5.25 -7.21
CA CYS A 99 3.59 -6.16 -7.06
C CYS A 99 4.11 -6.72 -8.40
N ARG A 100 3.29 -6.70 -9.47
CA ARG A 100 3.70 -7.14 -10.82
C ARG A 100 4.82 -6.27 -11.39
N LYS A 101 4.88 -5.00 -10.96
CA LYS A 101 5.87 -4.02 -11.41
C LYS A 101 7.16 -4.07 -10.58
N LEU A 102 7.14 -4.78 -9.45
CA LEU A 102 8.23 -4.78 -8.48
C LEU A 102 9.10 -6.03 -8.60
N ARG A 103 10.39 -5.84 -8.33
CA ARG A 103 11.37 -6.93 -8.27
C ARG A 103 12.31 -6.72 -7.10
N TYR A 104 12.47 -7.77 -6.31
CA TYR A 104 13.52 -7.82 -5.30
C TYR A 104 14.69 -8.62 -5.85
N LYS A 105 15.83 -7.95 -6.03
CA LYS A 105 16.98 -8.50 -6.77
C LYS A 105 16.50 -8.97 -8.16
N LYS A 106 16.62 -10.27 -8.47
CA LYS A 106 16.15 -10.85 -9.74
C LYS A 106 14.73 -11.46 -9.66
N MET A 107 14.16 -11.56 -8.46
CA MET A 107 12.89 -12.25 -8.19
C MET A 107 11.68 -11.31 -8.33
N ARG A 108 10.54 -11.85 -8.77
CA ARG A 108 9.28 -11.11 -8.90
C ARG A 108 8.38 -11.39 -7.70
N PHE A 109 7.67 -10.36 -7.24
CA PHE A 109 6.67 -10.50 -6.17
C PHE A 109 5.36 -11.18 -6.63
N GLY A 110 5.10 -11.20 -7.93
CA GLY A 110 3.91 -11.84 -8.50
C GLY A 110 2.83 -10.83 -8.90
N ALA A 111 1.61 -11.31 -9.13
CA ALA A 111 0.49 -10.45 -9.52
C ALA A 111 -0.15 -9.76 -8.31
N TRP A 112 -1.09 -8.84 -8.59
CA TRP A 112 -1.96 -8.16 -7.61
C TRP A 112 -1.27 -7.05 -6.81
N TYR A 113 -2.02 -6.46 -5.89
CA TYR A 113 -1.62 -5.28 -5.14
C TYR A 113 -1.26 -5.60 -3.68
N ALA A 114 -0.25 -4.93 -3.18
CA ALA A 114 0.17 -4.93 -1.79
C ALA A 114 -0.23 -3.62 -1.12
N PRO A 115 -0.62 -3.65 0.17
CA PRO A 115 -0.79 -2.42 0.94
C PRO A 115 0.59 -1.76 1.13
N ALA A 116 0.61 -0.44 1.05
CA ALA A 116 1.81 0.37 1.14
C ALA A 116 1.57 1.66 1.93
N VAL A 117 2.65 2.23 2.45
CA VAL A 117 2.69 3.57 3.06
C VAL A 117 3.85 4.35 2.48
N GLN A 118 3.68 5.66 2.33
CA GLN A 118 4.73 6.55 1.86
C GLN A 118 5.31 7.28 3.07
N LEU A 119 6.62 7.16 3.30
CA LEU A 119 7.33 7.88 4.35
C LEU A 119 8.47 8.69 3.72
N GLY A 120 8.31 10.01 3.72
CA GLY A 120 9.22 10.92 3.03
C GLY A 120 9.43 10.53 1.55
N LYS A 121 10.67 10.18 1.19
CA LYS A 121 11.05 9.81 -0.18
C LYS A 121 10.96 8.31 -0.49
N ASN A 122 10.57 7.48 0.47
CA ASN A 122 10.53 6.03 0.32
C ASN A 122 9.10 5.50 0.50
N ILE A 123 8.82 4.36 -0.11
CA ILE A 123 7.54 3.66 -0.02
C ILE A 123 7.78 2.32 0.66
N TYR A 124 7.01 2.02 1.68
CA TYR A 124 7.10 0.75 2.41
C TYR A 124 5.87 -0.08 2.12
N PHE A 125 6.04 -1.35 1.75
CA PHE A 125 4.92 -2.22 1.36
C PHE A 125 5.05 -3.64 1.90
N CYS A 126 3.92 -4.32 2.07
CA CYS A 126 3.87 -5.70 2.54
C CYS A 126 3.78 -6.69 1.38
N ALA A 127 4.71 -7.64 1.32
CA ALA A 127 4.65 -8.70 0.32
C ALA A 127 5.13 -10.04 0.88
N MET A 128 4.97 -11.11 0.10
CA MET A 128 5.53 -12.41 0.47
C MET A 128 7.06 -12.35 0.55
N PRO A 129 7.69 -13.09 1.47
CA PRO A 129 9.15 -13.14 1.57
C PRO A 129 9.75 -13.76 0.29
N LEU A 130 10.85 -13.20 -0.18
CA LEU A 130 11.55 -13.65 -1.38
C LEU A 130 13.02 -13.99 -1.10
N GLY A 131 13.46 -15.12 -1.65
CA GLY A 131 14.87 -15.54 -1.70
C GLY A 131 15.52 -15.55 -0.32
N SER A 132 16.59 -14.77 -0.16
CA SER A 132 17.35 -14.70 1.11
C SER A 132 16.51 -14.23 2.32
N VAL A 133 15.37 -13.57 2.10
CA VAL A 133 14.47 -13.15 3.19
C VAL A 133 13.74 -14.35 3.79
N ILE A 134 13.48 -15.40 3.00
CA ILE A 134 12.85 -16.63 3.49
C ILE A 134 13.76 -17.30 4.52
N GLY A 135 15.02 -17.55 4.13
CA GLY A 135 16.00 -18.22 5.00
C GLY A 135 16.52 -17.37 6.17
N GLY A 136 16.38 -16.05 6.12
CA GLY A 136 16.82 -15.16 7.21
C GLY A 136 15.73 -14.84 8.25
N THR A 137 14.45 -15.02 7.90
CA THR A 137 13.31 -14.63 8.74
C THR A 137 12.44 -15.82 9.17
N PHE A 138 12.39 -16.88 8.37
CA PHE A 138 11.53 -18.04 8.60
C PHE A 138 12.27 -19.38 8.50
N ALA A 139 13.61 -19.37 8.51
CA ALA A 139 14.36 -20.59 8.72
C ALA A 139 14.17 -21.02 10.18
N GLU A 140 13.62 -22.22 10.35
CA GLU A 140 13.38 -22.88 11.65
C GLU A 140 12.24 -22.25 12.46
N GLU A 141 10.97 -22.53 12.12
CA GLU A 141 9.89 -22.57 13.13
C GLU A 141 8.70 -23.40 12.60
N ASP A 142 8.62 -24.65 13.10
CA ASP A 142 7.40 -25.46 13.26
C ASP A 142 6.56 -25.92 12.06
N ASP A 143 7.12 -26.01 10.85
CA ASP A 143 6.45 -26.80 9.80
C ASP A 143 6.66 -28.30 10.09
N VAL A 144 5.56 -29.01 10.37
CA VAL A 144 5.51 -30.48 10.53
C VAL A 144 6.34 -31.10 9.42
N LYS A 145 7.49 -31.69 9.77
CA LYS A 145 8.44 -32.33 8.84
C LYS A 145 7.82 -33.61 8.28
N LEU A 146 6.78 -33.49 7.47
CA LEU A 146 6.29 -34.53 6.58
C LEU A 146 7.32 -34.68 5.46
N GLY A 147 8.47 -35.29 5.74
CA GLY A 147 9.59 -35.38 4.80
C GLY A 147 9.18 -35.84 3.40
N GLY A 148 9.92 -35.36 2.39
CA GLY A 148 9.65 -35.63 0.97
C GLY A 148 8.82 -34.55 0.29
N ASN A 149 8.51 -34.76 -1.00
CA ASN A 149 7.91 -33.74 -1.88
C ASN A 149 6.61 -33.11 -1.34
N VAL A 150 5.87 -33.82 -0.49
CA VAL A 150 4.63 -33.32 0.13
C VAL A 150 4.92 -32.31 1.23
N GLY A 151 5.93 -32.55 2.07
CA GLY A 151 6.35 -31.58 3.10
C GLY A 151 6.97 -30.34 2.50
N ASP A 152 7.78 -30.48 1.44
CA ASP A 152 8.37 -29.35 0.74
C ASP A 152 7.29 -28.46 0.11
N ALA A 153 6.26 -29.06 -0.48
CA ALA A 153 5.11 -28.33 -1.00
C ALA A 153 4.32 -27.63 0.10
N LEU A 154 4.12 -28.27 1.26
CA LEU A 154 3.39 -27.70 2.38
C LEU A 154 4.14 -26.51 3.01
N ALA A 155 5.45 -26.65 3.23
CA ALA A 155 6.30 -25.57 3.74
C ALA A 155 6.38 -24.39 2.74
N ALA A 156 6.51 -24.68 1.44
CA ALA A 156 6.41 -23.63 0.42
C ALA A 156 5.04 -22.93 0.44
N SER A 157 3.96 -23.69 0.68
CA SER A 157 2.60 -23.17 0.77
C SER A 157 2.38 -22.29 2.02
N SER A 158 3.02 -22.64 3.15
CA SER A 158 2.97 -21.86 4.39
C SER A 158 3.62 -20.48 4.18
N LEU A 159 4.80 -20.46 3.54
CA LEU A 159 5.56 -19.25 3.21
C LEU A 159 4.81 -18.30 2.25
N VAL A 160 4.02 -18.83 1.31
CA VAL A 160 3.22 -18.02 0.38
C VAL A 160 2.17 -17.18 1.09
N THR A 161 1.74 -17.56 2.29
CA THR A 161 0.80 -16.77 3.11
C THR A 161 1.47 -15.83 4.10
N LYS A 162 2.76 -16.06 4.41
CA LYS A 162 3.54 -15.17 5.27
C LYS A 162 3.83 -13.85 4.54
N ARG A 163 3.92 -12.76 5.31
CA ARG A 163 4.14 -11.41 4.79
C ARG A 163 5.26 -10.74 5.54
N VAL A 164 6.09 -10.01 4.82
CA VAL A 164 7.18 -9.18 5.34
C VAL A 164 7.15 -7.79 4.69
N CYS A 165 7.84 -6.83 5.30
CA CYS A 165 7.90 -5.47 4.78
C CYS A 165 9.14 -5.23 3.92
N TYR A 166 8.95 -4.49 2.84
CA TYR A 166 10.01 -4.04 1.95
C TYR A 166 9.97 -2.52 1.83
N GLU A 167 11.14 -1.95 1.61
CA GLU A 167 11.36 -0.54 1.32
C GLU A 167 11.65 -0.40 -0.16
N LEU A 168 10.89 0.46 -0.83
CA LEU A 168 11.11 0.91 -2.18
C LEU A 168 11.63 2.35 -2.12
N ASN A 169 12.86 2.56 -2.58
CA ASN A 169 13.43 3.89 -2.69
C ASN A 169 12.77 4.66 -3.84
N GLY A 170 12.22 5.85 -3.56
CA GLY A 170 11.45 6.62 -4.54
C GLY A 170 12.28 7.22 -5.68
N GLU A 171 13.58 7.42 -5.47
CA GLU A 171 14.47 8.00 -6.49
C GLU A 171 15.09 6.92 -7.39
N THR A 172 15.57 5.83 -6.79
CA THR A 172 16.30 4.77 -7.49
C THR A 172 15.42 3.60 -7.94
N GLY A 173 14.23 3.45 -7.35
CA GLY A 173 13.35 2.30 -7.56
C GLY A 173 13.90 0.97 -7.02
N LYS A 174 15.00 0.99 -6.25
CA LYS A 174 15.56 -0.21 -5.62
C LYS A 174 14.71 -0.64 -4.44
N ILE A 175 14.60 -1.96 -4.28
CA ILE A 175 13.82 -2.58 -3.21
C ILE A 175 14.75 -3.30 -2.26
N ASP A 176 14.65 -2.97 -0.97
CA ASP A 176 15.39 -3.59 0.12
C ASP A 176 14.44 -4.17 1.16
N PHE A 177 14.92 -5.18 1.89
CA PHE A 177 14.16 -5.79 2.98
C PHE A 177 14.18 -4.92 4.24
N VAL A 178 13.02 -4.75 4.88
CA VAL A 178 12.91 -4.05 6.17
C VAL A 178 13.03 -5.07 7.30
N GLY A 179 14.27 -5.32 7.70
CA GLY A 179 14.58 -6.12 8.89
C GLY A 179 14.50 -5.32 10.18
N LYS A 180 14.84 -5.99 11.30
CA LYS A 180 14.86 -5.39 12.65
C LYS A 180 15.73 -4.13 12.72
N GLU A 181 16.91 -4.16 12.10
CA GLU A 181 17.87 -3.04 12.12
C GLU A 181 17.31 -1.79 11.43
N LYS A 182 16.79 -1.93 10.21
CA LYS A 182 16.16 -0.82 9.48
C LYS A 182 14.95 -0.27 10.23
N MET A 183 14.11 -1.15 10.78
CA MET A 183 12.97 -0.70 11.58
C MET A 183 13.42 0.06 12.84
N ALA A 184 14.50 -0.38 13.49
CA ALA A 184 15.08 0.27 14.65
C ALA A 184 15.69 1.65 14.34
N GLN A 185 16.14 1.90 13.10
CA GLN A 185 16.56 3.21 12.61
C GLN A 185 15.35 4.12 12.34
N LEU A 186 14.29 3.60 11.69
CA LEU A 186 13.06 4.37 11.47
C LEU A 186 12.39 4.80 12.77
N LEU A 187 12.45 3.95 13.80
CA LEU A 187 11.89 4.22 15.13
C LEU A 187 12.87 4.93 16.08
N GLU A 188 14.02 5.42 15.61
CA GLU A 188 15.00 6.06 16.48
C GLU A 188 14.44 7.33 17.15
N LYS A 189 13.57 8.06 16.45
CA LYS A 189 12.86 9.22 17.00
C LYS A 189 11.81 8.85 18.06
N HIS A 190 11.40 7.58 18.14
CA HIS A 190 10.35 7.08 19.05
C HIS A 190 10.87 5.90 19.88
N PRO A 191 11.66 6.16 20.94
CA PRO A 191 12.33 5.10 21.72
C PRO A 191 11.34 4.12 22.38
N GLU A 192 10.12 4.57 22.71
CA GLU A 192 9.07 3.70 23.26
C GLU A 192 8.58 2.66 22.25
N TRP A 193 8.32 3.07 21.01
CA TRP A 193 7.87 2.18 19.93
C TRP A 193 8.96 1.22 19.53
N LYS A 194 10.22 1.69 19.51
CA LYS A 194 11.40 0.85 19.28
C LYS A 194 11.49 -0.27 20.30
N LYS A 195 11.35 0.03 21.59
CA LYS A 195 11.34 -1.00 22.66
C LYS A 195 10.19 -1.99 22.46
N ALA A 196 8.97 -1.50 22.23
CA ALA A 196 7.79 -2.35 22.03
C ALA A 196 7.88 -3.24 20.78
N TYR A 197 8.55 -2.77 19.72
CA TYR A 197 8.82 -3.56 18.53
C TYR A 197 9.83 -4.68 18.81
N LEU A 198 10.94 -4.36 19.48
CA LEU A 198 12.00 -5.32 19.78
C LEU A 198 11.55 -6.44 20.73
N THR A 199 10.60 -6.18 21.64
CA THR A 199 10.07 -7.20 22.56
C THR A 199 9.31 -8.34 21.85
N LYS A 200 8.76 -8.11 20.65
CA LYS A 200 7.87 -9.08 20.00
C LYS A 200 8.58 -10.11 19.11
N ASP A 201 9.89 -9.96 18.91
CA ASP A 201 10.82 -10.79 18.10
C ASP A 201 10.39 -11.24 16.69
N SER A 202 9.19 -10.90 16.23
CA SER A 202 8.62 -11.30 14.95
C SER A 202 8.81 -10.22 13.89
N GLN A 203 9.43 -10.59 12.76
CA GLN A 203 9.59 -9.73 11.58
C GLN A 203 8.38 -9.80 10.63
N GLU A 204 7.27 -10.40 11.07
CA GLU A 204 6.05 -10.44 10.26
C GLU A 204 5.51 -9.04 9.96
N ALA A 205 4.99 -8.87 8.75
CA ALA A 205 4.42 -7.62 8.30
C ALA A 205 3.29 -7.10 9.20
N LYS A 206 2.52 -7.98 9.87
CA LYS A 206 1.46 -7.55 10.79
C LYS A 206 1.98 -6.63 11.89
N HIS A 207 3.19 -6.89 12.38
CA HIS A 207 3.80 -6.10 13.43
C HIS A 207 4.55 -4.91 12.85
N THR A 208 5.40 -5.13 11.85
CA THR A 208 6.22 -4.07 11.25
C THR A 208 5.38 -3.01 10.53
N PHE A 209 4.35 -3.41 9.77
CA PHE A 209 3.52 -2.48 9.00
C PHE A 209 2.65 -1.58 9.88
N LYS A 210 2.21 -2.07 11.04
CA LYS A 210 1.45 -1.26 12.01
C LYS A 210 2.24 -0.02 12.42
N TYR A 211 3.52 -0.18 12.75
CA TYR A 211 4.37 0.95 13.14
C TYR A 211 4.66 1.88 11.96
N LEU A 212 4.81 1.35 10.74
CA LEU A 212 4.97 2.16 9.54
C LEU A 212 3.72 3.01 9.25
N GLN A 213 2.51 2.48 9.49
CA GLN A 213 1.27 3.24 9.41
C GLN A 213 1.20 4.34 10.47
N MET A 214 1.66 4.07 11.70
CA MET A 214 1.72 5.07 12.77
C MET A 214 2.66 6.24 12.41
N LEU A 215 3.86 5.94 11.90
CA LEU A 215 4.81 6.96 11.42
C LEU A 215 4.21 7.80 10.28
N CYS A 216 3.48 7.17 9.36
CA CYS A 216 2.82 7.88 8.25
C CYS A 216 1.74 8.83 8.79
N GLY A 217 0.97 8.39 9.78
CA GLY A 217 -0.06 9.20 10.42
C GLY A 217 0.48 10.37 11.25
N GLU A 218 1.72 10.30 11.74
CA GLU A 218 2.39 11.44 12.37
C GLU A 218 2.87 12.46 11.33
N GLN A 219 3.48 12.02 10.23
CA GLN A 219 3.91 12.93 9.15
C GLN A 219 2.77 13.72 8.51
N GLN A 220 1.54 13.20 8.55
CA GLN A 220 0.36 13.89 8.01
C GLN A 220 -0.25 14.91 9.00
N LYS A 221 0.19 14.91 10.27
CA LYS A 221 -0.29 15.83 11.32
C LYS A 221 0.65 17.02 11.55
N GLU A 222 1.91 16.90 11.11
CA GLU A 222 2.86 18.02 11.00
C GLU A 222 2.54 18.88 9.77
#